data_AF-A0A968BPU0-F1
#
_entry.id   AF-A0A968BPU0-F1
#
_cell.length_a   1.000
_cell.length_b   1.000
_cell.length_c   1.000
_cell.angle_alpha   90.00
_cell.angle_beta   90.00
_cell.angle_gamma   90.00
#
_symmetry.space_group_name_H-M   'P 1'
#
loop_
_entity.id
_entity.type
_entity.pdbx_description
1 polymer ?
#
loop_
_entity_poly.entity_id
_entity_poly.type
_entity_poly.pdbx_seq_one_letter_code
_entity_poly.pdbx_strand_id
1 'polypeptide(L)' 'EHRLNVIVRRSRYELEKREARLHIVEGLLKALDVIDEVIDTIRRSRTSETAEKNLRRKFKFTQLQAQAILAMQLRRLA' A
#
# COMPACT_ATOMS: atom_id res chain seq x y z
N GLU A 1 14.98 35.33 -6.28
CA GLU A 1 14.89 34.39 -5.14
C GLU A 1 13.51 33.74 -4.97
N HIS A 2 12.40 34.49 -4.94
CA HIS A 2 11.05 33.94 -4.76
C HIS A 2 10.68 32.80 -5.74
N ARG A 3 10.96 32.97 -7.03
CA ARG A 3 10.66 31.95 -8.07
C ARG A 3 11.36 30.62 -7.81
N LEU A 4 12.62 30.66 -7.34
CA LEU A 4 13.39 29.45 -7.04
C LEU A 4 12.78 28.70 -5.84
N ASN A 5 12.40 29.43 -4.79
CA ASN A 5 11.74 28.85 -3.61
C ASN A 5 10.40 28.19 -3.96
N VAL A 6 9.61 28.79 -4.85
CA VAL A 6 8.34 28.21 -5.34
C VAL A 6 8.60 26.90 -6.09
N ILE A 7 9.60 26.87 -6.98
CA ILE A 7 9.94 25.65 -7.74
C ILE A 7 10.39 24.54 -6.79
N VAL A 8 11.28 24.83 -5.84
CA VAL A 8 11.76 23.84 -4.87
C VAL A 8 10.61 23.25 -4.04
N ARG A 9 9.70 24.10 -3.54
CA ARG A 9 8.53 23.65 -2.78
C ARG A 9 7.61 22.76 -3.61
N ARG A 10 7.33 23.15 -4.86
CA ARG A 10 6.50 22.36 -5.77
C ARG A 10 7.13 21.01 -6.09
N SER A 11 8.44 20.99 -6.38
CA SER A 11 9.15 19.75 -6.69
C SER A 11 9.18 18.79 -5.50
N ARG A 12 9.37 19.30 -4.27
CA ARG A 12 9.32 18.49 -3.04
C ARG A 12 7.93 17.90 -2.81
N TYR A 13 6.88 18.70 -2.99
CA TYR A 13 5.50 18.24 -2.87
C TYR A 13 5.18 17.12 -3.87
N GLU A 14 5.58 17.31 -5.14
CA GLU A 14 5.38 16.27 -6.17
C GLU A 14 6.18 15.01 -5.84
N LEU A 15 7.43 15.13 -5.41
CA LEU A 15 8.27 13.99 -5.01
C LEU A 15 7.60 13.19 -3.89
N GLU A 16 7.22 13.84 -2.79
CA GLU A 16 6.57 13.19 -1.65
C GLU A 16 5.28 12.46 -2.07
N LYS A 17 4.48 13.09 -2.94
CA LYS A 17 3.27 12.47 -3.50
C LYS A 17 3.58 11.23 -4.35
N ARG A 18 4.68 11.24 -5.11
CA ARG A 18 5.10 10.07 -5.90
C ARG A 18 5.67 8.96 -5.02
N GLU A 19 6.45 9.30 -4.01
CA GLU A 19 6.99 8.34 -3.04
C GLU A 19 5.86 7.66 -2.25
N ALA A 20 4.86 8.41 -1.79
CA ALA A 20 3.68 7.84 -1.14
C ALA A 20 2.93 6.86 -2.07
N ARG A 21 2.82 7.19 -3.37
CA ARG A 21 2.20 6.28 -4.35
C ARG A 21 3.08 5.04 -4.60
N LEU A 22 4.39 5.22 -4.72
CA LEU A 22 5.35 4.13 -4.93
C LEU A 22 5.25 3.13 -3.78
N HIS A 23 5.24 3.62 -2.54
CA HIS A 23 5.10 2.80 -1.33
C HIS A 23 3.86 1.90 -1.36
N ILE A 24 2.72 2.40 -1.84
CA ILE A 24 1.51 1.58 -2.00
C ILE A 24 1.68 0.53 -3.10
N VAL A 25 2.24 0.93 -4.25
CA VAL A 25 2.45 0.04 -5.40
C VAL A 25 3.39 -1.11 -5.03
N GLU A 26 4.47 -0.85 -4.28
CA GLU A 26 5.38 -1.88 -3.78
C GLU A 26 4.67 -2.90 -2.88
N GLY A 27 3.78 -2.41 -2.00
CA GLY A 27 2.97 -3.28 -1.15
C GLY A 27 2.01 -4.17 -1.96
N LEU A 28 1.38 -3.61 -2.99
CA LEU A 28 0.49 -4.34 -3.88
C LEU A 28 1.25 -5.37 -4.73
N LEU A 29 2.41 -5.02 -5.27
CA LEU A 29 3.25 -5.94 -6.05
C LEU A 29 3.67 -7.13 -5.19
N LYS A 30 4.21 -6.87 -4.00
CA LYS A 30 4.57 -7.92 -3.04
C LYS A 30 3.37 -8.78 -2.65
N ALA A 31 2.17 -8.19 -2.53
CA ALA A 31 0.96 -8.95 -2.22
C ALA A 31 0.51 -9.84 -3.38
N LEU A 32 0.70 -9.41 -4.63
CA LEU A 32 0.42 -10.21 -5.83
C LEU A 32 1.38 -11.41 -5.94
N ASP A 33 2.66 -11.22 -5.62
CA ASP A 33 3.66 -12.30 -5.65
C ASP A 33 3.33 -13.47 -4.71
N VAL A 34 2.57 -13.22 -3.63
CA VAL A 34 2.12 -14.22 -2.65
C VAL A 34 0.60 -14.20 -2.44
N ILE A 35 -0.15 -14.02 -3.53
CA ILE A 35 -1.58 -13.71 -3.47
C ILE A 35 -2.42 -14.79 -2.76
N ASP A 36 -2.10 -16.07 -2.94
CA ASP A 36 -2.83 -17.17 -2.31
C ASP A 36 -2.72 -17.10 -0.78
N GLU A 37 -1.51 -16.88 -0.26
CA GLU A 37 -1.29 -16.73 1.18
C GLU A 37 -1.94 -15.46 1.75
N VAL A 38 -1.99 -14.38 0.97
CA VAL A 38 -2.64 -13.13 1.33
C VAL A 38 -4.16 -13.35 1.44
N ILE A 39 -4.77 -13.99 0.43
CA ILE A 39 -6.20 -14.33 0.41
C ILE A 39 -6.53 -15.24 1.60
N ASP A 40 -5.73 -16.27 1.86
CA ASP A 40 -5.90 -17.16 3.00
C ASP A 40 -5.83 -16.43 4.34
N THR A 41 -4.88 -15.51 4.48
CA THR A 41 -4.73 -14.68 5.69
C THR A 41 -5.97 -13.80 5.90
N ILE A 42 -6.51 -13.24 4.81
CA ILE A 42 -7.74 -12.42 4.86
C ILE A 42 -8.95 -13.29 5.22
N ARG A 43 -9.13 -14.44 4.56
CA ARG A 43 -10.27 -15.35 4.78
C ARG A 43 -10.30 -15.97 6.18
N ARG A 44 -9.15 -16.19 6.82
CA ARG A 44 -9.06 -16.68 8.20
C ARG A 44 -9.28 -15.59 9.25
N SER A 45 -9.27 -14.33 8.86
CA SER A 45 -9.47 -13.19 9.76
C SER A 45 -10.97 -12.95 9.99
N ARG A 46 -11.37 -12.69 11.23
CA ARG A 46 -12.79 -12.54 11.61
C ARG A 46 -13.38 -11.19 11.18
N THR A 47 -12.54 -10.16 11.12
CA THR A 47 -12.91 -8.78 10.76
C THR A 47 -11.83 -8.14 9.90
N SER A 48 -12.19 -7.09 9.17
CA SER A 48 -11.25 -6.30 8.36
C SER A 48 -10.07 -5.76 9.18
N GLU A 49 -10.32 -5.33 10.44
CA GLU A 49 -9.26 -4.88 11.35
C GLU A 49 -8.29 -6.00 11.72
N THR A 50 -8.80 -7.20 11.98
CA THR A 50 -7.93 -8.35 12.26
C THR A 50 -7.14 -8.76 11.02
N ALA A 51 -7.74 -8.67 9.83
CA ALA A 51 -7.05 -8.93 8.57
C ALA A 51 -5.91 -7.92 8.34
N GLU A 52 -6.14 -6.62 8.55
CA GLU A 52 -5.11 -5.59 8.45
C GLU A 52 -3.93 -5.90 9.38
N LYS A 53 -4.21 -6.18 10.66
CA LYS A 53 -3.18 -6.53 11.65
C LYS A 53 -2.40 -7.78 11.26
N ASN A 54 -3.08 -8.81 10.74
CA ASN A 54 -2.45 -10.06 10.32
C ASN A 54 -1.56 -9.87 9.09
N LEU A 55 -2.03 -9.11 8.09
CA LEU A 55 -1.25 -8.76 6.90
C LEU A 55 0.04 -8.02 7.27
N ARG A 56 -0.06 -7.03 8.17
CA ARG A 56 1.11 -6.30 8.69
C ARG A 56 2.07 -7.22 9.45
N ARG A 57 1.56 -8.09 10.33
CA ARG A 57 2.41 -8.97 11.16
C ARG A 57 3.14 -10.02 10.33
N LYS A 58 2.42 -10.70 9.43
CA LYS A 58 2.93 -11.83 8.64
C LYS A 58 3.83 -11.38 7.49
N PHE A 59 3.43 -10.36 6.75
CA PHE A 59 4.13 -9.94 5.52
C PHE A 59 4.93 -8.64 5.66
N LYS A 60 4.94 -8.04 6.87
CA LYS A 60 5.62 -6.77 7.17
C LYS A 60 5.12 -5.58 6.36
N PHE A 61 3.86 -5.64 5.92
CA PHE A 61 3.22 -4.48 5.31
C PHE A 61 3.07 -3.34 6.32
N THR A 62 3.17 -2.11 5.84
CA THR A 62 2.72 -0.94 6.58
C THR A 62 1.19 -0.90 6.67
N GLN A 63 0.66 -0.05 7.54
CA GLN A 63 -0.79 0.13 7.67
C GLN A 63 -1.44 0.57 6.35
N LEU A 64 -0.86 1.55 5.67
CA LEU A 64 -1.39 2.06 4.41
C LEU A 64 -1.37 0.99 3.30
N GLN A 65 -0.31 0.19 3.22
CA GLN A 65 -0.24 -0.93 2.27
C GLN A 65 -1.29 -2.00 2.58
N ALA A 66 -1.44 -2.41 3.84
CA ALA A 66 -2.44 -3.40 4.24
C ALA A 66 -3.87 -2.94 3.92
N GLN A 67 -4.18 -1.68 4.17
CA GLN A 67 -5.47 -1.08 3.80
C GLN A 67 -5.69 -1.06 2.28
N ALA A 68 -4.66 -0.70 1.51
CA ALA A 68 -4.72 -0.73 0.04
C ALA A 68 -4.93 -2.15 -0.51
N ILE A 69 -4.31 -3.17 0.10
CA ILE A 69 -4.50 -4.58 -0.25
C ILE A 69 -5.94 -5.02 0.04
N LEU A 70 -6.49 -4.68 1.21
CA LEU A 70 -7.88 -5.01 1.56
C LEU A 70 -8.90 -4.29 0.67
N ALA A 71 -8.56 -3.11 0.15
CA ALA A 71 -9.39 -2.36 -0.80
C ALA A 71 -9.26 -2.84 -2.26
N MET A 72 -8.36 -3.78 -2.54
CA MET A 72 -8.12 -4.28 -3.88
C MET A 72 -9.33 -5.06 -4.41
N GLN A 73 -9.71 -4.79 -5.67
CA GLN A 73 -10.81 -5.50 -6.33
C GLN A 73 -10.31 -6.79 -6.96
N LEU A 74 -11.10 -7.86 -6.87
CA LEU A 74 -10.77 -9.19 -7.44
C LEU A 74 -10.43 -9.15 -8.93
N ARG A 75 -11.01 -8.22 -9.71
CA ARG A 75 -10.69 -8.04 -11.14
C ARG A 75 -9.22 -7.69 -11.44
N ARG A 76 -8.45 -7.28 -10.43
CA ARG A 76 -7.01 -7.00 -10.58
C ARG A 76 -6.13 -8.26 -10.51
N LEU A 77 -6.75 -9.40 -10.25
CA LEU A 77 -6.10 -10.71 -10.21
C LEU A 77 -6.29 -11.52 -11.51
N ALA A 78 -7.08 -10.99 -12.45
CA ALA A 78 -7.38 -11.60 -13.74
C ALA A 78 -6.45 -11.07 -14.84
#